data_AF-A0A7Y3L3N4-F1
#
_entry.id   AF-A0A7Y3L3N4-F1
#
_cell.length_a   1.000
_cell.length_b   1.000
_cell.length_c   1.000
_cell.angle_alpha   90.00
_cell.angle_beta   90.00
_cell.angle_gamma   90.00
#
_symmetry.space_group_name_H-M   'P 1'
#
loop_
_entity.id
_entity.type
_entity.pdbx_description
1 polymer ?
#
loop_
_entity_poly.entity_id
_entity_poly.type
_entity_poly.pdbx_seq_one_letter_code
_entity_poly.pdbx_strand_id
1 'polypeptide(L)'
;MSVLSVEELISNLKYSKESPLRVYLGAAAGVGKTFRMLQDGNLLRSRGVDVVIGYLEPHDRPETAAQVRDVPELPRKKVSYKGVTVEEMDLDALLARKPQVALIDELAHTNAPGSKNAKRWQDVETLLAAGIAVFCTVNVQHIESVGDIVEKSSGISVQERVPDSFFRLAKEMVIVDVSVDELIGRLKDGKIYRADKVERALESFFTRGNLSTLRELALRELADDVEQKGKEDRERDTRGGASSSLKMLLALSGNPEAKRLLRIGARLAGRRDAKWYAVAVKAPDATPADAGIGGELEKNMRFARELGAQVVELKGRRVADALIDFAAREGATEIVIGTSARGWWDRLWRGSIAEQLMRKAPHLALHVIPVGRDAEEPAAARTYAPGAFLLSNYLPAERVLAGLRGVETIEQAIAMLVDHLAQVNPDLRDNRRVFLDAVLQRERLDSTFLDTGIAIPHASSVEGIVDVEAVLGLFPEGLSAGPDKRKAFLVLLFLSPLVGRSLHMKFLQRIARVFGDETTVREIAFCKTGADAHERLRAVESGLR
;
A
#
# COMPACT_ATOMS: atom_id res chain seq x y z
N MET A 1 0.22 -10.05 15.26
CA MET A 1 -0.09 -10.07 16.70
C MET A 1 -1.56 -9.73 16.87
N SER A 2 -2.26 -10.42 17.76
CA SER A 2 -3.63 -10.08 18.17
C SER A 2 -3.63 -8.75 18.94
N VAL A 3 -4.74 -8.02 18.88
CA VAL A 3 -5.08 -6.94 19.84
C VAL A 3 -4.71 -7.44 21.25
N LEU A 4 -4.01 -6.62 22.04
CA LEU A 4 -3.56 -7.05 23.36
C LEU A 4 -4.80 -7.49 24.14
N SER A 5 -4.76 -8.71 24.64
CA SER A 5 -5.85 -9.18 25.49
C SER A 5 -5.98 -8.22 26.67
N VAL A 6 -7.20 -8.02 27.16
CA VAL A 6 -7.46 -7.17 28.32
C VAL A 6 -6.62 -7.62 29.53
N GLU A 7 -6.31 -8.92 29.60
CA GLU A 7 -5.45 -9.54 30.61
C GLU A 7 -3.98 -9.13 30.46
N GLU A 8 -3.43 -9.11 29.24
CA GLU A 8 -2.09 -8.57 28.99
C GLU A 8 -2.00 -7.07 29.29
N LEU A 9 -3.06 -6.30 29.01
CA LEU A 9 -3.07 -4.88 29.33
C LEU A 9 -3.08 -4.64 30.85
N ILE A 10 -3.88 -5.40 31.59
CA ILE A 10 -3.90 -5.36 33.06
C ILE A 10 -2.55 -5.80 33.63
N SER A 11 -1.94 -6.84 33.05
CA SER A 11 -0.60 -7.30 33.44
C SER A 11 0.43 -6.19 33.22
N ASN A 12 0.40 -5.53 32.06
CA ASN A 12 1.27 -4.40 31.77
C ASN A 12 1.06 -3.23 32.74
N LEU A 13 -0.20 -2.88 33.05
CA LEU A 13 -0.51 -1.83 34.02
C LEU A 13 -0.07 -2.17 35.46
N LYS A 14 0.07 -3.45 35.80
CA LYS A 14 0.47 -3.91 37.14
C LYS A 14 1.97 -4.18 37.27
N TYR A 15 2.64 -4.62 36.20
CA TYR A 15 4.00 -5.17 36.25
C TYR A 15 5.00 -4.51 35.30
N SER A 16 4.55 -3.65 34.37
CA SER A 16 5.45 -2.85 33.52
C SER A 16 5.72 -1.48 34.13
N LYS A 17 6.93 -0.93 33.91
CA LYS A 17 7.27 0.47 34.23
C LYS A 17 6.76 1.46 33.16
N GLU A 18 6.26 0.97 32.03
CA GLU A 18 5.78 1.81 30.93
C GLU A 18 4.29 2.11 31.06
N SER A 19 3.91 3.38 31.00
CA SER A 19 2.51 3.84 30.90
C SER A 19 1.98 3.60 29.48
N PRO A 20 1.09 2.62 29.22
CA PRO A 20 0.63 2.37 27.87
C PRO A 20 -0.29 3.50 27.38
N LEU A 21 0.02 4.01 26.18
CA LEU A 21 -0.92 4.78 25.37
C LEU A 21 -1.70 3.83 24.45
N ARG A 22 -3.03 3.86 24.53
CA ARG A 22 -3.93 3.16 23.62
C ARG A 22 -4.76 4.18 22.83
N VAL A 23 -4.68 4.10 21.51
CA VAL A 23 -5.36 5.03 20.59
C VAL A 23 -6.52 4.33 19.89
N TYR A 24 -7.73 4.86 20.02
CA TYR A 24 -8.90 4.44 19.27
C TYR A 24 -9.00 5.28 18.00
N LEU A 25 -8.56 4.71 16.88
CA LEU A 25 -8.53 5.35 15.57
C LEU A 25 -9.84 5.06 14.82
N GLY A 26 -10.42 6.07 14.19
CA GLY A 26 -11.60 5.90 13.35
C GLY A 26 -11.51 6.68 12.06
N ALA A 27 -12.19 6.18 11.02
CA ALA A 27 -12.23 6.85 9.72
C ALA A 27 -12.89 8.24 9.80
N ALA A 28 -13.92 8.38 10.64
CA ALA A 28 -14.68 9.62 10.77
C ALA A 28 -15.38 9.74 12.13
N ALA A 29 -16.02 10.88 12.38
CA ALA A 29 -16.91 11.06 13.52
C ALA A 29 -18.13 10.13 13.41
N GLY A 30 -18.58 9.56 14.53
CA GLY A 30 -19.78 8.71 14.59
C GLY A 30 -19.56 7.21 14.40
N VAL A 31 -18.33 6.77 14.10
CA VAL A 31 -17.99 5.33 13.99
C VAL A 31 -18.00 4.59 15.35
N GLY A 32 -18.10 5.31 16.47
CA GLY A 32 -18.20 4.71 17.81
C GLY A 32 -16.91 4.68 18.64
N LYS A 33 -15.88 5.45 18.28
CA LYS A 33 -14.59 5.50 19.03
C LYS A 33 -14.76 5.72 20.53
N THR A 34 -15.47 6.79 20.91
CA THR A 34 -15.74 7.15 22.31
C THR A 34 -16.49 6.03 23.04
N PHE A 35 -17.48 5.43 22.38
CA PHE A 35 -18.25 4.32 22.95
C PHE A 35 -17.35 3.12 23.23
N ARG A 36 -16.49 2.75 22.27
CA ARG A 36 -15.54 1.64 22.45
C ARG A 36 -14.51 1.93 23.55
N MET A 37 -13.96 3.14 23.60
CA MET A 37 -13.04 3.58 24.65
C MET A 37 -13.67 3.46 26.04
N LEU A 38 -14.94 3.86 26.18
CA LEU A 38 -15.67 3.75 27.44
C LEU A 38 -15.98 2.29 27.81
N GLN A 39 -16.32 1.42 26.84
CA GLN A 39 -16.50 -0.02 27.09
C GLN A 39 -15.23 -0.66 27.66
N ASP A 40 -14.07 -0.37 27.05
CA ASP A 40 -12.79 -0.89 27.51
C ASP A 40 -12.42 -0.30 28.89
N GLY A 41 -12.71 0.99 29.13
CA GLY A 41 -12.55 1.63 30.44
C GLY A 41 -13.42 1.01 31.54
N ASN A 42 -14.70 0.75 31.25
CA ASN A 42 -15.63 0.07 32.16
C ASN A 42 -15.16 -1.35 32.47
N LEU A 43 -14.67 -2.07 31.46
CA LEU A 43 -14.12 -3.41 31.65
C LEU A 43 -12.89 -3.40 32.57
N LEU A 44 -11.95 -2.47 32.37
CA LEU A 44 -10.79 -2.32 33.26
C LEU A 44 -11.20 -2.00 34.70
N ARG A 45 -12.17 -1.10 34.86
CA ARG A 45 -12.71 -0.74 36.18
C ARG A 45 -13.38 -1.93 36.87
N SER A 46 -14.15 -2.74 36.13
CA SER A 46 -14.76 -3.98 36.66
C SER A 46 -13.72 -5.00 37.16
N ARG A 47 -12.47 -4.89 36.69
CA ARG A 47 -11.31 -5.69 37.11
C ARG A 47 -10.46 -5.01 38.19
N GLY A 48 -10.94 -3.92 38.78
CA GLY A 48 -10.30 -3.20 39.88
C GLY A 48 -9.19 -2.25 39.46
N VAL A 49 -9.09 -1.87 38.17
CA VAL A 49 -8.16 -0.83 37.72
C VAL A 49 -8.76 0.54 38.02
N ASP A 50 -7.94 1.46 38.54
CA ASP A 50 -8.35 2.84 38.79
C ASP A 50 -8.42 3.65 37.49
N VAL A 51 -9.62 3.73 36.92
CA VAL A 51 -9.94 4.46 35.68
C VAL A 51 -10.68 5.76 35.99
N VAL A 52 -10.33 6.84 35.29
CA VAL A 52 -11.01 8.14 35.33
C VAL A 52 -11.27 8.69 33.93
N ILE A 53 -12.38 9.37 33.74
CA ILE A 53 -12.60 10.22 32.57
C ILE A 53 -11.94 11.57 32.83
N GLY A 54 -10.93 11.90 32.02
CA GLY A 54 -10.29 13.21 32.01
C GLY A 54 -11.01 14.21 31.12
N TYR A 55 -11.48 13.76 29.97
CA TYR A 55 -12.29 14.56 29.05
C TYR A 55 -13.15 13.67 28.15
N LEU A 56 -14.40 14.06 27.95
CA LEU A 56 -15.31 13.51 26.95
C LEU A 56 -16.00 14.63 26.20
N GLU A 57 -16.01 14.55 24.87
CA GLU A 57 -16.75 15.50 24.07
C GLU A 57 -18.26 15.38 24.36
N PRO A 58 -18.96 16.47 24.73
CA PRO A 58 -20.38 16.43 25.00
C PRO A 58 -21.15 16.19 23.70
N HIS A 59 -21.54 14.93 23.48
CA HIS A 59 -22.47 14.55 22.42
C HIS A 59 -23.84 14.19 23.01
N ASP A 60 -24.93 14.59 22.34
CA ASP A 60 -26.31 14.19 22.66
C ASP A 60 -26.55 12.70 22.30
N ARG A 61 -25.78 11.78 22.91
CA ARG A 61 -25.84 10.33 22.65
C ARG A 61 -26.25 9.57 23.91
N PRO A 62 -27.53 9.16 24.03
CA PRO A 62 -28.04 8.45 25.20
C PRO A 62 -27.26 7.17 25.54
N GLU A 63 -26.84 6.41 24.53
CA GLU A 63 -26.06 5.18 24.68
C GLU A 63 -24.65 5.43 25.24
N THR A 64 -24.02 6.55 24.86
CA THR A 64 -22.70 6.94 25.37
C THR A 64 -22.82 7.47 26.80
N ALA A 65 -23.85 8.27 27.09
CA ALA A 65 -24.14 8.76 28.44
C ALA A 65 -24.42 7.61 29.44
N ALA A 66 -25.01 6.50 28.98
CA ALA A 66 -25.20 5.31 29.82
C ALA A 66 -23.87 4.67 30.23
N GLN A 67 -22.86 4.67 29.36
CA GLN A 67 -21.51 4.13 29.65
C GLN A 67 -20.70 5.00 30.62
N VAL A 68 -21.02 6.30 30.73
CA VAL A 68 -20.33 7.23 31.63
C VAL A 68 -20.68 6.99 33.10
N ARG A 69 -21.88 6.46 33.40
CA ARG A 69 -22.41 6.35 34.78
C ARG A 69 -21.49 5.61 35.75
N ASP A 70 -20.73 4.65 35.25
CA ASP A 70 -19.91 3.76 36.08
C ASP A 70 -18.45 4.22 36.22
N VAL A 71 -18.00 5.24 35.45
CA VAL A 71 -16.63 5.76 35.49
C VAL A 71 -16.60 7.18 36.08
N PRO A 72 -15.78 7.45 37.11
CA PRO A 72 -15.63 8.80 37.65
C PRO A 72 -15.14 9.78 36.58
N GLU A 73 -15.82 10.90 36.42
CA GLU A 73 -15.42 12.00 35.55
C GLU A 73 -14.85 13.15 36.37
N LEU A 74 -13.68 13.66 35.96
CA LEU A 74 -13.12 14.86 36.57
C LEU A 74 -13.86 16.11 36.09
N PRO A 75 -14.08 17.09 36.99
CA PRO A 75 -14.65 18.37 36.57
C PRO A 75 -13.79 19.05 35.51
N ARG A 76 -14.46 19.56 34.46
CA ARG A 76 -13.81 20.29 33.38
C ARG A 76 -13.38 21.67 33.86
N LYS A 77 -12.23 22.14 33.38
CA LYS A 77 -11.72 23.48 33.66
C LYS A 77 -12.42 24.48 32.75
N LYS A 78 -13.04 25.50 33.33
CA LYS A 78 -13.67 26.59 32.57
C LYS A 78 -12.66 27.69 32.29
N VAL A 79 -12.44 28.01 31.01
CA VAL A 79 -11.51 29.04 30.55
C VAL A 79 -12.31 30.11 29.80
N SER A 80 -12.19 31.37 30.23
CA SER A 80 -12.82 32.50 29.54
C SER A 80 -11.89 33.04 28.46
N TYR A 81 -12.34 33.03 27.21
CA TYR A 81 -11.59 33.54 26.07
C TYR A 81 -12.49 34.37 25.16
N LYS A 82 -12.11 35.64 24.93
CA LYS A 82 -12.87 36.61 24.09
C LYS A 82 -14.37 36.70 24.43
N GLY A 83 -14.73 36.56 25.71
CA GLY A 83 -16.13 36.62 26.17
C GLY A 83 -16.93 35.32 26.03
N VAL A 84 -16.31 34.23 25.54
CA VAL A 84 -16.89 32.89 25.48
C VAL A 84 -16.23 32.03 26.56
N THR A 85 -17.03 31.27 27.32
CA THR A 85 -16.50 30.26 28.25
C THR A 85 -16.33 28.95 27.50
N VAL A 86 -15.10 28.44 27.46
CA VAL A 86 -14.74 27.16 26.87
C VAL A 86 -14.43 26.18 28.01
N GLU A 87 -14.88 24.94 27.87
CA GLU A 87 -14.57 23.87 28.82
C GLU A 87 -13.40 23.04 28.30
N GLU A 88 -12.40 22.82 29.14
CA GLU A 88 -11.18 22.09 28.82
C GLU A 88 -10.91 20.97 29.83
N MET A 89 -10.06 20.03 29.42
CA MET A 89 -9.51 19.03 30.33
C MET A 89 -8.69 19.69 31.44
N ASP A 90 -8.91 19.27 32.70
CA ASP A 90 -8.07 19.72 33.81
C ASP A 90 -6.85 18.79 33.98
N LEU A 91 -5.78 19.13 33.24
CA LEU A 91 -4.51 18.41 33.30
C LEU A 91 -3.92 18.38 34.72
N ASP A 92 -4.01 19.49 35.47
CA ASP A 92 -3.43 19.59 36.80
C ASP A 92 -4.18 18.70 37.80
N ALA A 93 -5.52 18.65 37.70
CA ALA A 93 -6.34 17.75 38.50
C ALA A 93 -6.06 16.27 38.19
N LEU A 94 -5.86 15.91 36.92
CA LEU A 94 -5.47 14.55 36.53
C LEU A 94 -4.12 14.15 37.13
N LEU A 95 -3.12 15.02 37.01
CA LEU A 95 -1.77 14.79 37.56
C LEU A 95 -1.78 14.71 39.09
N ALA A 96 -2.66 15.45 39.76
CA ALA A 96 -2.82 15.39 41.22
C ALA A 96 -3.53 14.10 41.66
N ARG A 97 -4.58 13.68 40.93
CA ARG A 97 -5.36 12.46 41.20
C ARG A 97 -4.57 11.18 40.93
N LYS A 98 -3.64 11.20 39.97
CA LYS A 98 -2.80 10.06 39.54
C LYS A 98 -3.58 8.76 39.29
N PRO A 99 -4.57 8.77 38.37
CA PRO A 99 -5.23 7.54 37.94
C PRO A 99 -4.23 6.51 37.39
N GLN A 100 -4.58 5.23 37.46
CA GLN A 100 -3.88 4.22 36.66
C GLN A 100 -4.16 4.42 35.16
N VAL A 101 -5.41 4.77 34.80
CA VAL A 101 -5.82 5.02 33.41
C VAL A 101 -6.70 6.28 33.31
N ALA A 102 -6.36 7.19 32.40
CA ALA A 102 -7.19 8.34 32.02
C ALA A 102 -7.81 8.14 30.63
N LEU A 103 -9.12 8.36 30.52
CA LEU A 103 -9.87 8.37 29.25
C LEU A 103 -9.98 9.82 28.74
N ILE A 104 -9.51 10.06 27.52
CA ILE A 104 -9.37 11.42 26.95
C ILE A 104 -9.88 11.43 25.50
N ASP A 105 -11.02 12.07 25.26
CA ASP A 105 -11.53 12.22 23.90
C ASP A 105 -10.86 13.36 23.12
N GLU A 106 -10.99 13.31 21.79
CA GLU A 106 -10.51 14.30 20.83
C GLU A 106 -9.02 14.67 20.96
N LEU A 107 -8.14 13.70 20.71
CA LEU A 107 -6.69 13.88 20.81
C LEU A 107 -6.13 15.07 20.00
N ALA A 108 -6.74 15.39 18.86
CA ALA A 108 -6.28 16.43 17.94
C ALA A 108 -6.62 17.87 18.38
N HIS A 109 -7.45 18.00 19.42
CA HIS A 109 -8.00 19.26 19.90
C HIS A 109 -6.93 20.31 20.16
N THR A 110 -7.24 21.54 19.77
CA THR A 110 -6.45 22.72 20.07
C THR A 110 -6.92 23.34 21.38
N ASN A 111 -6.07 23.29 22.40
CA ASN A 111 -6.42 23.77 23.73
C ASN A 111 -6.71 25.28 23.71
N ALA A 112 -7.62 25.70 24.59
CA ALA A 112 -7.96 27.10 24.76
C ALA A 112 -6.70 27.98 25.00
N PRO A 113 -6.64 29.19 24.40
CA PRO A 113 -5.50 30.10 24.59
C PRO A 113 -5.25 30.42 26.07
N GLY A 114 -3.97 30.34 26.48
CA GLY A 114 -3.56 30.48 27.89
C GLY A 114 -3.45 29.14 28.63
N SER A 115 -3.77 28.01 27.99
CA SER A 115 -3.44 26.68 28.49
C SER A 115 -1.93 26.44 28.51
N LYS A 116 -1.46 25.54 29.39
CA LYS A 116 -0.03 25.20 29.53
C LYS A 116 0.55 24.65 28.22
N ASN A 117 -0.21 23.79 27.56
CA ASN A 117 0.11 23.24 26.26
C ASN A 117 -0.87 23.74 25.20
N ALA A 118 -0.40 23.85 23.96
CA ALA A 118 -1.21 24.33 22.84
C ALA A 118 -2.14 23.24 22.27
N LYS A 119 -1.77 21.97 22.43
CA LYS A 119 -2.50 20.81 21.87
C LYS A 119 -2.78 19.75 22.94
N ARG A 120 -3.94 19.10 22.85
CA ARG A 120 -4.32 18.05 23.80
C ARG A 120 -3.38 16.84 23.77
N TRP A 121 -2.80 16.49 22.61
CA TRP A 121 -1.80 15.42 22.55
C TRP A 121 -0.55 15.72 23.41
N GLN A 122 -0.18 16.99 23.62
CA GLN A 122 0.91 17.37 24.52
C GLN A 122 0.53 17.20 26.00
N ASP A 123 -0.75 17.42 26.34
CA ASP A 123 -1.26 17.09 27.67
C ASP A 123 -1.20 15.58 27.90
N VAL A 124 -1.55 14.78 26.88
CA VAL A 124 -1.41 13.33 26.91
C VAL A 124 0.04 12.89 27.10
N GLU A 125 1.00 13.49 26.40
CA GLU A 125 2.43 13.23 26.64
C GLU A 125 2.83 13.53 28.10
N THR A 126 2.32 14.64 28.65
CA THR A 126 2.57 15.03 30.04
C THR A 126 2.03 13.98 31.03
N LEU A 127 0.84 13.43 30.76
CA LEU A 127 0.24 12.36 31.58
C LEU A 127 1.03 11.05 31.48
N LEU A 128 1.42 10.64 30.27
CA LEU A 128 2.22 9.44 30.04
C LEU A 128 3.56 9.51 30.78
N ALA A 129 4.24 10.66 30.70
CA ALA A 129 5.48 10.94 31.40
C ALA A 129 5.33 10.92 32.94
N ALA A 130 4.14 11.23 33.44
CA ALA A 130 3.81 11.16 34.86
C ALA A 130 3.45 9.75 35.38
N GLY A 131 3.50 8.72 34.51
CA GLY A 131 3.16 7.35 34.90
C GLY A 131 1.69 6.97 34.69
N ILE A 132 0.88 7.85 34.07
CA ILE A 132 -0.55 7.63 33.87
C ILE A 132 -0.77 7.01 32.49
N ALA A 133 -1.40 5.84 32.42
CA ALA A 133 -1.80 5.27 31.14
C ALA A 133 -2.94 6.10 30.52
N VAL A 134 -2.93 6.25 29.20
CA VAL A 134 -3.93 7.08 28.51
C VAL A 134 -4.62 6.29 27.43
N PHE A 135 -5.96 6.35 27.45
CA PHE A 135 -6.81 5.88 26.36
C PHE A 135 -7.39 7.11 25.68
N CYS A 136 -7.17 7.25 24.38
CA CYS A 136 -7.66 8.43 23.66
C CYS A 136 -8.28 8.10 22.31
N THR A 137 -9.13 9.00 21.80
CA THR A 137 -9.73 8.83 20.47
C THR A 137 -9.24 9.88 19.47
N VAL A 138 -9.13 9.46 18.21
CA VAL A 138 -8.75 10.36 17.11
C VAL A 138 -9.37 9.88 15.79
N ASN A 139 -9.72 10.82 14.91
CA ASN A 139 -10.03 10.48 13.51
C ASN A 139 -8.75 10.47 12.69
N VAL A 140 -8.65 9.57 11.72
CA VAL A 140 -7.45 9.42 10.87
C VAL A 140 -7.09 10.70 10.11
N GLN A 141 -8.08 11.52 9.77
CA GLN A 141 -7.86 12.80 9.09
C GLN A 141 -6.98 13.77 9.87
N HIS A 142 -6.83 13.61 11.19
CA HIS A 142 -6.05 14.52 12.03
C HIS A 142 -4.58 14.14 12.12
N ILE A 143 -4.17 12.97 11.62
CA ILE A 143 -2.75 12.62 11.50
C ILE A 143 -2.14 13.55 10.45
N GLU A 144 -0.97 14.15 10.71
CA GLU A 144 -0.36 15.12 9.79
C GLU A 144 -0.16 14.54 8.38
N SER A 145 0.46 13.37 8.25
CA SER A 145 0.70 12.72 6.95
C SER A 145 -0.58 12.40 6.17
N VAL A 146 -1.65 11.98 6.87
CA VAL A 146 -2.95 11.64 6.29
C VAL A 146 -3.73 12.90 5.94
N GLY A 147 -3.60 13.92 6.78
CA GLY A 147 -4.23 15.21 6.65
C GLY A 147 -4.01 15.86 5.30
N ASP A 148 -2.75 15.89 4.86
CA ASP A 148 -2.36 16.45 3.57
C ASP A 148 -3.00 15.71 2.38
N ILE A 149 -3.20 14.40 2.53
CA ILE A 149 -3.84 13.55 1.51
C ILE A 149 -5.33 13.90 1.43
N VAL A 150 -5.99 14.01 2.59
CA VAL A 150 -7.41 14.33 2.70
C VAL A 150 -7.71 15.73 2.16
N GLU A 151 -6.87 16.73 2.48
CA GLU A 151 -7.05 18.08 1.96
C GLU A 151 -6.95 18.13 0.42
N LYS A 152 -5.98 17.41 -0.16
CA LYS A 152 -5.80 17.34 -1.62
C LYS A 152 -6.93 16.59 -2.33
N SER A 153 -7.50 15.55 -1.70
CA SER A 153 -8.55 14.73 -2.32
C SER A 153 -9.95 15.28 -2.12
N SER A 154 -10.24 15.88 -0.96
CA SER A 154 -11.57 16.34 -0.58
C SER A 154 -11.75 17.86 -0.67
N GLY A 155 -10.67 18.64 -0.78
CA GLY A 155 -10.69 20.10 -0.74
C GLY A 155 -11.03 20.70 0.64
N ILE A 156 -11.22 19.86 1.66
CA ILE A 156 -11.59 20.28 3.02
C ILE A 156 -10.32 20.41 3.84
N SER A 157 -10.00 21.64 4.26
CA SER A 157 -8.89 21.86 5.18
C SER A 157 -9.20 21.32 6.57
N VAL A 158 -8.24 20.60 7.15
CA VAL A 158 -8.33 20.07 8.50
C VAL A 158 -7.31 20.82 9.36
N GLN A 159 -7.81 21.74 10.19
CA GLN A 159 -6.99 22.68 10.95
C GLN A 159 -6.32 22.03 12.16
N GLU A 160 -6.93 20.97 12.69
CA GLU A 160 -6.45 20.27 13.88
C GLU A 160 -5.64 19.03 13.51
N ARG A 161 -4.39 19.00 13.94
CA ARG A 161 -3.37 18.03 13.56
C ARG A 161 -2.65 17.43 14.76
N VAL A 162 -2.24 16.17 14.61
CA VAL A 162 -1.38 15.42 15.52
C VAL A 162 -0.18 14.90 14.73
N PRO A 163 1.06 15.18 15.15
CA PRO A 163 2.25 14.69 14.46
C PRO A 163 2.34 13.17 14.46
N ASP A 164 2.77 12.58 13.34
CA ASP A 164 2.99 11.13 13.20
C ASP A 164 3.90 10.56 14.31
N SER A 165 4.88 11.36 14.78
CA SER A 165 5.80 10.97 15.85
C SER A 165 5.10 10.68 17.18
N PHE A 166 3.97 11.34 17.47
CA PHE A 166 3.21 11.10 18.70
C PHE A 166 2.66 9.67 18.72
N PHE A 167 2.19 9.16 17.58
CA PHE A 167 1.60 7.82 17.49
C PHE A 167 2.62 6.69 17.74
N ARG A 168 3.92 6.97 17.62
CA ARG A 168 4.97 6.01 18.01
C ARG A 168 4.99 5.73 19.51
N LEU A 169 4.45 6.63 20.33
CA LEU A 169 4.27 6.40 21.77
C LEU A 169 3.13 5.40 22.04
N ALA A 170 2.23 5.20 21.07
CA ALA A 170 1.08 4.32 21.24
C ALA A 170 1.55 2.87 21.27
N LYS A 171 1.41 2.23 22.43
CA LYS A 171 1.65 0.79 22.54
C LYS A 171 0.65 0.01 21.69
N GLU A 172 -0.57 0.53 21.56
CA GLU A 172 -1.64 -0.12 20.83
C GLU A 172 -2.53 0.87 20.10
N MET A 173 -2.86 0.53 18.85
CA MET A 173 -3.82 1.25 18.05
C MET A 173 -5.00 0.33 17.73
N VAL A 174 -6.21 0.76 18.09
CA VAL A 174 -7.46 0.02 17.89
C VAL A 174 -8.28 0.74 16.84
N ILE A 175 -8.51 0.11 15.69
CA ILE A 175 -9.43 0.64 14.68
C ILE A 175 -10.87 0.39 15.13
N VAL A 176 -11.65 1.46 15.13
CA VAL A 176 -13.10 1.42 15.28
C VAL A 176 -13.71 1.76 13.93
N ASP A 177 -14.22 0.74 13.26
CA ASP A 177 -14.72 0.81 11.90
C ASP A 177 -16.19 0.40 11.83
N VAL A 178 -16.93 1.07 10.95
CA VAL A 178 -18.32 0.79 10.60
C VAL A 178 -18.44 0.89 9.09
N SER A 179 -19.45 0.24 8.50
CA SER A 179 -19.66 0.40 7.06
C SER A 179 -20.00 1.85 6.71
N VAL A 180 -19.61 2.29 5.50
CA VAL A 180 -19.92 3.65 5.01
C VAL A 180 -21.44 3.88 5.00
N ASP A 181 -22.21 2.87 4.62
CA ASP A 181 -23.67 2.90 4.61
C ASP A 181 -24.26 3.08 6.01
N GLU A 182 -23.74 2.34 7.00
CA GLU A 182 -24.14 2.48 8.39
C GLU A 182 -23.79 3.88 8.93
N LEU A 183 -22.61 4.40 8.60
CA LEU A 183 -22.20 5.73 9.06
C LEU A 183 -23.10 6.84 8.49
N ILE A 184 -23.43 6.76 7.20
CA ILE A 184 -24.39 7.66 6.54
C ILE A 184 -25.78 7.50 7.16
N GLY A 185 -26.21 6.26 7.45
CA GLY A 185 -27.47 5.99 8.15
C GLY A 185 -27.52 6.66 9.53
N ARG A 186 -26.48 6.49 10.34
CA ARG A 186 -26.35 7.14 11.66
C ARG A 186 -26.36 8.66 11.56
N LEU A 187 -25.79 9.22 10.50
CA LEU A 187 -25.84 10.66 10.25
C LEU A 187 -27.26 11.13 9.93
N LYS A 188 -27.97 10.43 9.04
CA LYS A 188 -29.37 10.71 8.67
C LYS A 188 -30.33 10.58 9.85
N ASP A 189 -30.05 9.63 10.75
CA ASP A 189 -30.80 9.44 11.99
C ASP A 189 -30.53 10.54 13.05
N GLY A 190 -29.66 11.52 12.76
CA GLY A 190 -29.29 12.57 13.71
C GLY A 190 -28.40 12.11 14.87
N LYS A 191 -27.79 10.91 14.78
CA LYS A 191 -26.95 10.33 15.84
C LYS A 191 -25.52 10.89 15.87
N ILE A 192 -25.13 11.65 14.84
CA ILE A 192 -23.77 12.19 14.66
C ILE A 192 -23.77 13.73 14.70
N TYR A 193 -24.65 14.38 13.94
CA TYR A 193 -24.85 15.83 13.97
C TYR A 193 -26.32 16.16 14.23
N ARG A 194 -26.56 17.38 14.72
CA ARG A 194 -27.91 17.95 14.82
C ARG A 194 -28.53 18.06 13.42
N ALA A 195 -29.85 17.87 13.33
CA ALA A 195 -30.58 17.77 12.06
C ALA A 195 -30.32 18.94 11.09
N ASP A 196 -30.11 20.15 11.61
CA ASP A 196 -29.82 21.36 10.85
C ASP A 196 -28.47 21.35 10.11
N LYS A 197 -27.54 20.47 10.50
CA LYS A 197 -26.20 20.35 9.89
C LYS A 197 -26.00 19.08 9.06
N VAL A 198 -26.99 18.18 9.04
CA VAL A 198 -26.89 16.85 8.41
C VAL A 198 -26.76 16.95 6.88
N GLU A 199 -27.63 17.71 6.21
CA GLU A 199 -27.61 17.83 4.74
C GLU A 199 -26.28 18.39 4.23
N ARG A 200 -25.83 19.51 4.82
CA ARG A 200 -24.54 20.13 4.47
C ARG A 200 -23.34 19.20 4.76
N ALA A 201 -23.42 18.39 5.82
CA ALA A 201 -22.38 17.42 6.14
C ALA A 201 -22.33 16.27 5.12
N LEU A 202 -23.49 15.78 4.64
CA LEU A 202 -23.60 14.74 3.61
C LEU A 202 -23.11 15.20 2.24
N GLU A 203 -23.35 16.46 1.88
CA GLU A 203 -22.92 17.03 0.60
C GLU A 203 -21.43 17.38 0.55
N SER A 204 -20.75 17.46 1.70
CA SER A 204 -19.34 17.83 1.80
C SER A 204 -18.47 16.69 2.34
N PHE A 205 -18.33 16.56 3.65
CA PHE A 205 -17.38 15.65 4.29
C PHE A 205 -17.85 14.19 4.30
N PHE A 206 -19.15 13.93 4.48
CA PHE A 206 -19.74 12.60 4.64
C PHE A 206 -20.26 12.00 3.33
N THR A 207 -19.56 12.26 2.22
CA THR A 207 -19.84 11.60 0.94
C THR A 207 -19.27 10.18 0.95
N ARG A 208 -19.88 9.26 0.18
CA ARG A 208 -19.43 7.86 0.10
C ARG A 208 -17.96 7.75 -0.33
N GLY A 209 -17.53 8.58 -1.28
CA GLY A 209 -16.14 8.62 -1.76
C GLY A 209 -15.15 9.04 -0.67
N ASN A 210 -15.45 10.14 0.05
CA ASN A 210 -14.60 10.64 1.14
C ASN A 210 -14.51 9.63 2.29
N LEU A 211 -15.64 9.06 2.71
CA LEU A 211 -15.67 8.08 3.80
C LEU A 211 -14.96 6.77 3.44
N SER A 212 -15.06 6.31 2.19
CA SER A 212 -14.31 5.13 1.72
C SER A 212 -12.81 5.39 1.72
N THR A 213 -12.39 6.59 1.32
CA THR A 213 -11.00 7.01 1.31
C THR A 213 -10.44 7.10 2.74
N LEU A 214 -11.17 7.73 3.65
CA LEU A 214 -10.77 7.81 5.06
C LEU A 214 -10.71 6.43 5.73
N ARG A 215 -11.63 5.52 5.38
CA ARG A 215 -11.60 4.14 5.87
C ARG A 215 -10.36 3.39 5.40
N GLU A 216 -10.01 3.53 4.12
CA GLU A 216 -8.77 2.96 3.57
C GLU A 216 -7.54 3.52 4.28
N LEU A 217 -7.47 4.84 4.48
CA LEU A 217 -6.36 5.50 5.16
C LEU A 217 -6.23 5.02 6.62
N ALA A 218 -7.35 4.85 7.33
CA ALA A 218 -7.36 4.33 8.69
C ALA A 218 -6.80 2.89 8.74
N LEU A 219 -7.26 2.00 7.84
CA LEU A 219 -6.77 0.62 7.77
C LEU A 219 -5.29 0.53 7.39
N ARG A 220 -4.84 1.41 6.51
CA ARG A 220 -3.43 1.50 6.13
C ARG A 220 -2.55 1.94 7.29
N GLU A 221 -2.98 2.94 8.06
CA GLU A 221 -2.23 3.43 9.22
C GLU A 221 -1.98 2.31 10.25
N LEU A 222 -2.99 1.49 10.51
CA LEU A 222 -2.81 0.31 11.38
C LEU A 222 -1.84 -0.71 10.78
N ALA A 223 -1.90 -0.95 9.46
CA ALA A 223 -0.96 -1.86 8.81
C ALA A 223 0.48 -1.37 8.94
N ASP A 224 0.70 -0.07 8.75
CA ASP A 224 2.00 0.59 8.88
C ASP A 224 2.50 0.55 10.34
N ASP A 225 1.65 0.81 11.34
CA ASP A 225 1.97 0.68 12.79
C ASP A 225 2.36 -0.76 13.16
N VAL A 226 1.60 -1.76 12.68
CA VAL A 226 1.88 -3.18 12.93
C VAL A 226 3.22 -3.60 12.30
N GLU A 227 3.54 -3.09 11.10
CA GLU A 227 4.82 -3.35 10.46
C GLU A 227 5.97 -2.73 11.25
N GLN A 228 5.82 -1.48 11.69
CA GLN A 228 6.86 -0.78 12.44
C GLN A 228 7.14 -1.43 13.80
N LYS A 229 6.10 -1.76 14.58
CA LYS A 229 6.25 -2.47 15.85
C LYS A 229 6.85 -3.86 15.66
N GLY A 230 6.47 -4.55 14.58
CA GLY A 230 7.09 -5.81 14.19
C GLY A 230 8.59 -5.69 13.91
N LYS A 231 9.08 -4.54 13.43
CA LYS A 231 10.51 -4.27 13.27
C LYS A 231 11.17 -3.99 14.63
N GLU A 232 10.57 -3.14 15.46
CA GLU A 232 11.12 -2.78 16.78
C GLU A 232 11.20 -3.97 17.75
N ASP A 233 10.20 -4.85 17.77
CA ASP A 233 10.22 -6.07 18.58
C ASP A 233 11.29 -7.06 18.08
N ARG A 234 11.45 -7.19 16.76
CA ARG A 234 12.55 -7.98 16.16
C ARG A 234 13.91 -7.39 16.52
N GLU A 235 14.06 -6.07 16.56
CA GLU A 235 15.29 -5.40 16.97
C GLU A 235 15.57 -5.54 18.49
N ARG A 236 14.55 -5.51 19.35
CA ARG A 236 14.70 -5.77 20.80
C ARG A 236 15.10 -7.22 21.08
N ASP A 237 14.49 -8.20 20.40
CA ASP A 237 14.83 -9.61 20.54
C ASP A 237 16.24 -9.92 19.99
N THR A 238 16.77 -9.13 19.06
CA THR A 238 18.14 -9.32 18.54
C THR A 238 19.27 -8.95 19.50
N ARG A 239 18.99 -8.39 20.69
CA ARG A 239 20.02 -8.19 21.74
C ARG A 239 20.37 -9.48 22.50
N GLY A 240 19.65 -10.59 22.26
CA GLY A 240 19.85 -11.87 22.92
C GLY A 240 19.93 -13.05 21.93
N GLY A 241 20.81 -12.99 20.93
CA GLY A 241 21.13 -14.14 20.08
C GLY A 241 20.99 -13.86 18.59
N ALA A 242 22.10 -14.02 17.86
CA ALA A 242 22.25 -14.06 16.41
C ALA A 242 21.07 -13.55 15.57
N SER A 243 21.11 -12.26 15.24
CA SER A 243 20.32 -11.66 14.16
C SER A 243 20.44 -12.49 12.88
N SER A 244 19.38 -13.20 12.50
CA SER A 244 19.25 -13.73 11.16
C SER A 244 18.31 -12.83 10.37
N SER A 245 18.85 -11.74 9.83
CA SER A 245 18.29 -11.15 8.61
C SER A 245 17.98 -12.31 7.65
N LEU A 246 16.79 -12.35 7.04
CA LEU A 246 16.49 -13.36 6.01
C LEU A 246 17.63 -13.33 5.00
N LYS A 247 18.22 -14.50 4.73
CA LYS A 247 19.38 -14.63 3.83
C LYS A 247 18.96 -15.44 2.62
N MET A 248 19.12 -14.85 1.45
CA MET A 248 18.73 -15.44 0.17
C MET A 248 19.96 -15.69 -0.68
N LEU A 249 20.03 -16.84 -1.33
CA LEU A 249 21.04 -17.12 -2.35
C LEU A 249 20.40 -17.03 -3.72
N LEU A 250 21.11 -16.43 -4.67
CA LEU A 250 20.79 -16.48 -6.08
C LEU A 250 21.93 -17.17 -6.82
N ALA A 251 21.63 -18.29 -7.47
CA ALA A 251 22.63 -19.03 -8.24
C ALA A 251 22.90 -18.33 -9.59
N LEU A 252 24.15 -17.95 -9.81
CA LEU A 252 24.62 -17.36 -11.05
C LEU A 252 25.13 -18.42 -12.02
N SER A 253 24.78 -18.26 -13.29
CA SER A 253 25.36 -19.01 -14.41
C SER A 253 25.93 -18.03 -15.44
N GLY A 254 26.83 -18.50 -16.30
CA GLY A 254 27.37 -17.70 -17.42
C GLY A 254 26.39 -17.55 -18.59
N ASN A 255 25.07 -17.57 -18.33
CA ASN A 255 24.04 -17.30 -19.32
C ASN A 255 23.77 -15.77 -19.38
N PRO A 256 23.75 -15.14 -20.57
CA PRO A 256 23.33 -13.73 -20.75
C PRO A 256 21.98 -13.39 -20.11
N GLU A 257 21.06 -14.35 -20.01
CA GLU A 257 19.72 -14.18 -19.44
C GLU A 257 19.71 -14.08 -17.90
N ALA A 258 20.85 -14.28 -17.23
CA ALA A 258 20.97 -14.17 -15.78
C ALA A 258 20.67 -12.75 -15.25
N LYS A 259 20.70 -11.72 -16.11
CA LYS A 259 20.27 -10.36 -15.74
C LYS A 259 18.79 -10.30 -15.34
N ARG A 260 17.91 -11.06 -16.00
CA ARG A 260 16.49 -11.16 -15.64
C ARG A 260 16.34 -11.78 -14.26
N LEU A 261 17.07 -12.88 -14.03
CA LEU A 261 17.11 -13.57 -12.75
C LEU A 261 17.59 -12.66 -11.61
N LEU A 262 18.67 -11.91 -11.87
CA LEU A 262 19.24 -10.96 -10.91
C LEU A 262 18.30 -9.83 -10.53
N ARG A 263 17.54 -9.26 -11.48
CA ARG A 263 16.52 -8.24 -11.19
C ARG A 263 15.38 -8.80 -10.35
N ILE A 264 14.93 -10.02 -10.64
CA ILE A 264 13.88 -10.68 -9.85
C ILE A 264 14.40 -10.96 -8.43
N GLY A 265 15.62 -11.49 -8.30
CA GLY A 265 16.28 -11.72 -7.01
C GLY A 265 16.44 -10.45 -6.18
N ALA A 266 16.93 -9.37 -6.78
CA ALA A 266 17.05 -8.08 -6.11
C ALA A 266 15.69 -7.54 -5.61
N ARG A 267 14.63 -7.70 -6.42
CA ARG A 267 13.27 -7.30 -6.04
C ARG A 267 12.72 -8.15 -4.90
N LEU A 268 12.95 -9.46 -4.92
CA LEU A 268 12.54 -10.37 -3.85
C LEU A 268 13.30 -10.07 -2.54
N ALA A 269 14.60 -9.85 -2.63
CA ALA A 269 15.44 -9.50 -1.50
C ALA A 269 15.04 -8.15 -0.88
N GLY A 270 14.85 -7.12 -1.72
CA GLY A 270 14.44 -5.78 -1.27
C GLY A 270 13.06 -5.75 -0.62
N ARG A 271 12.10 -6.56 -1.10
CA ARG A 271 10.76 -6.68 -0.47
C ARG A 271 10.78 -7.31 0.92
N ARG A 272 11.78 -8.14 1.20
CA ARG A 272 11.88 -8.91 2.45
C ARG A 272 12.96 -8.37 3.39
N ASP A 273 13.57 -7.24 3.04
CA ASP A 273 14.76 -6.70 3.70
C ASP A 273 15.84 -7.79 3.92
N ALA A 274 15.99 -8.66 2.93
CA ALA A 274 16.84 -9.84 3.02
C ALA A 274 18.26 -9.51 2.54
N LYS A 275 19.27 -9.93 3.31
CA LYS A 275 20.64 -9.99 2.80
C LYS A 275 20.68 -11.05 1.70
N TRP A 276 21.18 -10.70 0.53
CA TRP A 276 21.19 -11.64 -0.58
C TRP A 276 22.56 -11.78 -1.21
N TYR A 277 22.88 -13.03 -1.56
CA TYR A 277 24.15 -13.43 -2.12
C TYR A 277 23.93 -13.84 -3.57
N ALA A 278 24.77 -13.34 -4.48
CA ALA A 278 24.82 -13.84 -5.84
C ALA A 278 26.01 -14.80 -5.95
N VAL A 279 25.71 -16.09 -6.07
CA VAL A 279 26.67 -17.19 -5.89
C VAL A 279 26.99 -17.83 -7.24
N ALA A 280 28.25 -17.74 -7.66
CA ALA A 280 28.75 -18.41 -8.85
C ALA A 280 29.56 -19.65 -8.46
N VAL A 281 29.24 -20.82 -9.04
CA VAL A 281 30.00 -22.06 -8.78
C VAL A 281 30.87 -22.39 -10.00
N LYS A 282 32.18 -22.38 -9.84
CA LYS A 282 33.16 -22.76 -10.86
C LYS A 282 33.61 -24.21 -10.68
N ALA A 283 33.72 -24.95 -11.77
CA ALA A 283 34.32 -26.27 -11.76
C ALA A 283 35.84 -26.16 -11.44
N PRO A 284 36.43 -27.08 -10.65
CA PRO A 284 37.85 -27.02 -10.31
C PRO A 284 38.80 -27.12 -11.51
N ASP A 285 38.34 -27.74 -12.61
CA ASP A 285 39.14 -28.13 -13.78
C ASP A 285 38.71 -27.37 -15.05
N ALA A 286 38.37 -26.08 -14.94
CA ALA A 286 37.86 -25.28 -16.05
C ALA A 286 38.86 -25.18 -17.22
N THR A 287 38.38 -25.43 -18.44
CA THR A 287 39.18 -25.49 -19.68
C THR A 287 39.16 -24.15 -20.43
N PRO A 288 40.06 -23.89 -21.40
CA PRO A 288 40.04 -22.64 -22.18
C PRO A 288 38.73 -22.39 -22.95
N ALA A 289 37.94 -23.44 -23.24
CA ALA A 289 36.60 -23.32 -23.83
C ALA A 289 35.59 -22.65 -22.88
N ASP A 290 35.85 -22.64 -21.57
CA ASP A 290 35.04 -21.97 -20.55
C ASP A 290 35.33 -20.45 -20.45
N ALA A 291 36.32 -19.93 -21.19
CA ALA A 291 36.70 -18.52 -21.16
C ALA A 291 35.58 -17.58 -21.64
N GLY A 292 34.80 -17.98 -22.65
CA GLY A 292 33.63 -17.23 -23.12
C GLY A 292 32.48 -17.19 -22.10
N ILE A 293 32.31 -18.27 -21.33
CA ILE A 293 31.34 -18.37 -20.23
C ILE A 293 31.80 -17.53 -19.03
N GLY A 294 33.11 -17.47 -18.79
CA GLY A 294 33.73 -16.63 -17.76
C GLY A 294 33.45 -15.13 -17.96
N GLY A 295 33.54 -14.64 -19.20
CA GLY A 295 33.27 -13.23 -19.51
C GLY A 295 31.83 -12.79 -19.22
N GLU A 296 30.83 -13.61 -19.55
CA GLU A 296 29.42 -13.30 -19.21
C GLU A 296 29.13 -13.48 -17.72
N LEU A 297 29.73 -14.49 -17.08
CA LEU A 297 29.62 -14.67 -15.63
C LEU A 297 30.15 -13.45 -14.87
N GLU A 298 31.30 -12.90 -15.28
CA GLU A 298 31.84 -11.68 -14.68
C GLU A 298 30.94 -10.45 -14.88
N LYS A 299 30.35 -10.29 -16.07
CA LYS A 299 29.38 -9.22 -16.33
C LYS A 299 28.16 -9.35 -15.42
N ASN A 300 27.64 -10.56 -15.24
CA ASN A 300 26.51 -10.84 -14.35
C ASN A 300 26.88 -10.60 -12.89
N MET A 301 28.08 -10.97 -12.45
CA MET A 301 28.58 -10.66 -11.11
C MET A 301 28.73 -9.15 -10.87
N ARG A 302 29.22 -8.37 -11.85
CA ARG A 302 29.24 -6.91 -11.75
C ARG A 302 27.83 -6.33 -11.59
N PHE A 303 26.91 -6.76 -12.45
CA PHE A 303 25.51 -6.33 -12.38
C PHE A 303 24.82 -6.72 -11.06
N ALA A 304 25.18 -7.87 -10.48
CA ALA A 304 24.69 -8.27 -9.17
C ALA A 304 25.15 -7.32 -8.05
N ARG A 305 26.42 -6.88 -8.08
CA ARG A 305 26.94 -5.88 -7.10
C ARG A 305 26.22 -4.55 -7.24
N GLU A 306 25.95 -4.10 -8.46
CA GLU A 306 25.19 -2.86 -8.72
C GLU A 306 23.78 -2.91 -8.13
N LEU A 307 23.15 -4.09 -8.11
CA LEU A 307 21.84 -4.32 -7.48
C LEU A 307 21.92 -4.55 -5.95
N GLY A 308 23.11 -4.44 -5.35
CA GLY A 308 23.31 -4.59 -3.91
C GLY A 308 23.52 -6.03 -3.42
N ALA A 309 23.82 -6.99 -4.30
CA ALA A 309 24.13 -8.36 -3.89
C ALA A 309 25.56 -8.50 -3.33
N GLN A 310 25.73 -9.38 -2.33
CA GLN A 310 27.05 -9.89 -1.96
C GLN A 310 27.47 -11.00 -2.93
N VAL A 311 28.46 -10.72 -3.78
CA VAL A 311 28.87 -11.66 -4.81
C VAL A 311 29.92 -12.63 -4.28
N VAL A 312 29.65 -13.92 -4.41
CA VAL A 312 30.52 -15.00 -3.90
C VAL A 312 30.84 -15.99 -5.00
N GLU A 313 32.12 -16.31 -5.17
CA GLU A 313 32.56 -17.41 -6.03
C GLU A 313 32.90 -18.64 -5.19
N LEU A 314 32.34 -19.78 -5.57
CA LEU A 314 32.60 -21.08 -4.95
C LEU A 314 33.27 -22.01 -5.98
N LYS A 315 34.10 -22.92 -5.49
CA LYS A 315 34.67 -24.01 -6.29
C LYS A 315 33.91 -25.30 -5.95
N GLY A 316 33.36 -25.97 -6.96
CA GLY A 316 32.58 -27.19 -6.72
C GLY A 316 32.35 -28.01 -7.99
N ARG A 317 32.49 -29.34 -7.88
CA ARG A 317 32.17 -30.27 -8.97
C ARG A 317 30.67 -30.43 -9.19
N ARG A 318 29.86 -30.26 -8.14
CA ARG A 318 28.39 -30.31 -8.18
C ARG A 318 27.83 -28.98 -7.66
N VAL A 319 27.09 -28.28 -8.51
CA VAL A 319 26.57 -26.93 -8.21
C VAL A 319 25.57 -26.95 -7.05
N ALA A 320 24.65 -27.91 -7.04
CA ALA A 320 23.64 -28.02 -5.97
C ALA A 320 24.28 -28.21 -4.59
N ASP A 321 25.30 -29.05 -4.47
CA ASP A 321 25.99 -29.29 -3.19
C ASP A 321 26.71 -28.03 -2.71
N ALA A 322 27.44 -27.35 -3.59
CA ALA A 322 28.13 -26.11 -3.23
C ALA A 322 27.16 -25.01 -2.76
N LEU A 323 25.96 -24.93 -3.37
CA LEU A 323 24.91 -24.00 -2.95
C LEU A 323 24.31 -24.37 -1.60
N ILE A 324 24.07 -25.66 -1.33
CA ILE A 324 23.55 -26.15 -0.05
C ILE A 324 24.56 -25.90 1.08
N ASP A 325 25.83 -26.24 0.85
CA ASP A 325 26.91 -26.05 1.83
C ASP A 325 27.07 -24.56 2.17
N PHE A 326 26.99 -23.70 1.15
CA PHE A 326 27.05 -22.25 1.36
C PHE A 326 25.81 -21.71 2.07
N ALA A 327 24.61 -22.20 1.72
CA ALA A 327 23.38 -21.81 2.41
C ALA A 327 23.42 -22.19 3.89
N ALA A 328 23.88 -23.40 4.22
CA ALA A 328 24.03 -23.85 5.60
C ALA A 328 25.06 -23.01 6.37
N ARG A 329 26.21 -22.70 5.75
CA ARG A 329 27.28 -21.90 6.38
C ARG A 329 26.84 -20.47 6.67
N GLU A 330 26.14 -19.83 5.74
CA GLU A 330 25.70 -18.45 5.89
C GLU A 330 24.35 -18.34 6.64
N GLY A 331 23.66 -19.45 6.90
CA GLY A 331 22.34 -19.44 7.53
C GLY A 331 21.24 -18.91 6.61
N ALA A 332 21.33 -19.22 5.32
CA ALA A 332 20.34 -18.83 4.33
C ALA A 332 19.20 -19.83 4.24
N THR A 333 17.98 -19.30 4.09
CA THR A 333 16.74 -20.08 4.14
C THR A 333 16.07 -20.21 2.77
N GLU A 334 16.54 -19.46 1.77
CA GLU A 334 15.94 -19.39 0.43
C GLU A 334 17.00 -19.46 -0.68
N ILE A 335 16.70 -20.16 -1.77
CA ILE A 335 17.53 -20.25 -2.96
C ILE A 335 16.71 -19.89 -4.21
N VAL A 336 17.23 -18.98 -5.03
CA VAL A 336 16.69 -18.58 -6.33
C VAL A 336 17.56 -19.18 -7.43
N ILE A 337 16.94 -19.93 -8.34
CA ILE A 337 17.60 -20.55 -9.50
C ILE A 337 16.83 -20.25 -10.79
N GLY A 338 17.55 -20.09 -11.90
CA GLY A 338 16.97 -20.09 -13.23
C GLY A 338 16.85 -21.50 -13.78
N THR A 339 15.76 -21.82 -14.50
CA THR A 339 15.74 -22.98 -15.39
C THR A 339 16.57 -22.64 -16.61
N SER A 340 17.63 -23.39 -16.92
CA SER A 340 18.33 -23.22 -18.20
C SER A 340 17.66 -24.07 -19.27
N ALA A 341 17.42 -23.52 -20.46
CA ALA A 341 17.13 -24.30 -21.67
C ALA A 341 18.37 -25.12 -22.10
N ARG A 342 18.62 -26.25 -21.44
CA ARG A 342 19.49 -27.31 -21.98
C ARG A 342 18.64 -28.40 -22.61
N GLY A 343 19.13 -28.93 -23.73
CA GLY A 343 18.43 -29.90 -24.57
C GLY A 343 18.00 -31.16 -23.81
N TRP A 344 16.88 -31.73 -24.25
CA TRP A 344 16.15 -32.77 -23.54
C TRP A 344 16.96 -34.04 -23.20
N TRP A 345 18.01 -34.36 -23.97
CA TRP A 345 18.88 -35.53 -23.75
C TRP A 345 19.76 -35.43 -22.51
N ASP A 346 20.20 -34.22 -22.12
CA ASP A 346 21.03 -33.98 -20.92
C ASP A 346 20.20 -34.04 -19.62
N ARG A 347 18.88 -33.79 -19.73
CA ARG A 347 17.89 -33.83 -18.64
C ARG A 347 17.67 -35.24 -18.10
N LEU A 348 17.85 -36.26 -18.94
CA LEU A 348 17.54 -37.66 -18.60
C LEU A 348 18.68 -38.37 -17.85
N TRP A 349 19.92 -37.85 -17.87
CA TRP A 349 21.11 -38.54 -17.35
C TRP A 349 21.71 -37.95 -16.06
N ARG A 350 21.37 -36.71 -15.65
CA ARG A 350 22.04 -36.03 -14.49
C ARG A 350 21.11 -35.42 -13.42
N GLY A 351 19.79 -35.37 -13.66
CA GLY A 351 18.82 -34.69 -12.79
C GLY A 351 18.98 -33.16 -12.84
N SER A 352 17.88 -32.41 -12.72
CA SER A 352 17.97 -30.93 -12.75
C SER A 352 18.56 -30.39 -11.44
N ILE A 353 19.28 -29.25 -11.47
CA ILE A 353 19.77 -28.60 -10.23
C ILE A 353 18.60 -28.34 -9.26
N ALA A 354 17.44 -27.96 -9.80
CA ALA A 354 16.20 -27.80 -9.02
C ALA A 354 15.81 -29.08 -8.30
N GLU A 355 15.77 -30.21 -9.00
CA GLU A 355 15.44 -31.53 -8.44
C GLU A 355 16.47 -31.99 -7.39
N GLN A 356 17.77 -31.73 -7.63
CA GLN A 356 18.80 -32.02 -6.65
C GLN A 356 18.64 -31.19 -5.37
N LEU A 357 18.30 -29.89 -5.49
CA LEU A 357 18.02 -29.01 -4.36
C LEU A 357 16.75 -29.42 -3.61
N MET A 358 15.66 -29.71 -4.33
CA MET A 358 14.40 -30.19 -3.73
C MET A 358 14.58 -31.48 -2.93
N ARG A 359 15.41 -32.41 -3.41
CA ARG A 359 15.66 -33.69 -2.73
C ARG A 359 16.61 -33.56 -1.54
N LYS A 360 17.68 -32.77 -1.66
CA LYS A 360 18.75 -32.70 -0.65
C LYS A 360 18.54 -31.62 0.41
N ALA A 361 17.75 -30.59 0.11
CA ALA A 361 17.50 -29.46 1.01
C ALA A 361 16.00 -29.07 1.03
N PRO A 362 15.11 -29.98 1.49
CA PRO A 362 13.67 -29.69 1.55
C PRO A 362 13.30 -28.58 2.54
N HIS A 363 14.22 -28.21 3.43
CA HIS A 363 14.08 -27.12 4.39
C HIS A 363 14.39 -25.74 3.81
N LEU A 364 14.94 -25.66 2.59
CA LEU A 364 15.20 -24.39 1.90
C LEU A 364 14.04 -24.07 0.96
N ALA A 365 13.54 -22.84 1.01
CA ALA A 365 12.54 -22.40 0.04
C ALA A 365 13.20 -22.20 -1.33
N LEU A 366 12.74 -22.95 -2.34
CA LEU A 366 13.30 -22.92 -3.69
C LEU A 366 12.43 -22.09 -4.64
N HIS A 367 13.00 -21.05 -5.22
CA HIS A 367 12.37 -20.23 -6.27
C HIS A 367 12.96 -20.58 -7.63
N VAL A 368 12.15 -21.18 -8.50
CA VAL A 368 12.56 -21.61 -9.84
C VAL A 368 11.97 -20.66 -10.88
N ILE A 369 12.84 -19.94 -11.59
CA ILE A 369 12.44 -18.91 -12.56
C ILE A 369 12.68 -19.43 -13.99
N PRO A 370 11.67 -19.45 -14.88
CA PRO A 370 11.84 -19.90 -16.26
C PRO A 370 12.80 -19.02 -17.06
N VAL A 371 13.77 -19.63 -17.76
CA VAL A 371 14.75 -18.94 -18.63
C VAL A 371 14.93 -19.79 -19.92
N GLY A 372 14.23 -19.42 -21.00
CA GLY A 372 14.10 -20.25 -22.20
C GLY A 372 14.22 -19.48 -23.51
N ARG A 373 14.79 -20.16 -24.52
CA ARG A 373 15.18 -19.64 -25.85
C ARG A 373 14.04 -19.33 -26.83
N ASP A 374 12.79 -19.54 -26.43
CA ASP A 374 11.59 -19.22 -27.24
C ASP A 374 10.72 -18.13 -26.60
N ALA A 375 11.29 -17.35 -25.68
CA ALA A 375 10.75 -16.04 -25.37
C ALA A 375 11.44 -15.04 -26.31
N GLU A 376 10.93 -14.91 -27.54
CA GLU A 376 10.98 -13.60 -28.21
C GLU A 376 10.64 -12.57 -27.13
N GLU A 377 11.49 -11.53 -27.01
CA GLU A 377 11.26 -10.46 -26.05
C GLU A 377 9.77 -10.10 -26.06
N PRO A 378 9.02 -10.27 -24.94
CA PRO A 378 7.88 -9.41 -24.79
C PRO A 378 8.49 -8.02 -24.81
N ALA A 379 8.08 -7.19 -25.76
CA ALA A 379 8.51 -5.80 -25.91
C ALA A 379 8.29 -4.94 -24.63
N ALA A 380 7.78 -5.53 -23.55
CA ALA A 380 7.56 -5.00 -22.23
C ALA A 380 8.62 -5.46 -21.20
N ALA A 381 9.89 -5.16 -21.44
CA ALA A 381 10.90 -5.12 -20.38
C ALA A 381 11.92 -4.01 -20.62
N ARG A 382 11.46 -2.84 -21.07
CA ARG A 382 12.24 -1.61 -20.99
C ARG A 382 12.20 -1.12 -19.55
N THR A 383 13.31 -1.35 -18.85
CA THR A 383 13.66 -0.69 -17.58
C THR A 383 13.45 0.81 -17.68
N TYR A 384 12.55 1.38 -16.88
CA TYR A 384 12.53 2.83 -16.62
C TYR A 384 13.35 3.13 -15.38
N ALA A 385 14.48 3.78 -15.61
CA ALA A 385 15.27 4.44 -14.57
C ALA A 385 14.41 5.49 -13.83
N PRO A 386 14.82 5.93 -12.62
CA PRO A 386 14.14 7.01 -11.92
C PRO A 386 14.35 8.32 -12.68
N GLY A 387 13.39 8.64 -13.56
CA GLY A 387 13.38 9.82 -14.42
C GLY A 387 12.19 9.79 -15.39
N ALA A 388 11.10 10.43 -14.99
CA ALA A 388 9.82 10.62 -15.71
C ALA A 388 8.97 9.37 -15.99
N PHE A 389 7.88 9.23 -15.23
CA PHE A 389 6.78 8.30 -15.47
C PHE A 389 5.95 8.78 -16.69
N LEU A 390 6.36 8.40 -17.90
CA LEU A 390 5.70 8.77 -19.16
C LEU A 390 4.64 7.73 -19.57
N LEU A 391 3.56 8.12 -20.27
CA LEU A 391 2.54 7.21 -20.81
C LEU A 391 3.01 6.46 -22.04
N SER A 392 3.77 7.13 -22.92
CA SER A 392 4.35 6.52 -24.12
C SER A 392 5.14 5.25 -23.80
N ASN A 393 5.71 5.19 -22.59
CA ASN A 393 6.42 4.04 -22.07
C ASN A 393 5.56 2.79 -21.85
N TYR A 394 4.27 2.96 -21.56
CA TYR A 394 3.28 1.90 -21.32
C TYR A 394 2.38 1.65 -22.53
N LEU A 395 2.41 2.54 -23.51
CA LEU A 395 1.66 2.48 -24.76
C LEU A 395 2.60 2.46 -25.97
N PRO A 396 3.47 1.44 -26.13
CA PRO A 396 4.25 1.26 -27.35
C PRO A 396 3.33 1.03 -28.56
N ALA A 397 3.86 1.19 -29.78
CA ALA A 397 3.06 1.18 -31.01
C ALA A 397 2.16 -0.07 -31.15
N GLU A 398 2.66 -1.23 -30.74
CA GLU A 398 1.95 -2.50 -30.74
C GLU A 398 0.78 -2.57 -29.74
N ARG A 399 0.71 -1.66 -28.77
CA ARG A 399 -0.42 -1.53 -27.81
C ARG A 399 -1.35 -0.38 -28.16
N VAL A 400 -1.23 0.18 -29.38
CA VAL A 400 -2.14 1.20 -29.89
C VAL A 400 -2.88 0.65 -31.11
N LEU A 401 -4.20 0.46 -30.98
CA LEU A 401 -5.05 0.01 -32.08
C LEU A 401 -5.61 1.21 -32.84
N ALA A 402 -5.14 1.36 -34.07
CA ALA A 402 -5.67 2.33 -35.03
C ALA A 402 -6.71 1.70 -35.96
N GLY A 403 -7.47 2.55 -36.66
CA GLY A 403 -8.39 2.10 -37.72
C GLY A 403 -9.65 1.40 -37.23
N LEU A 404 -10.02 1.56 -35.95
CA LEU A 404 -11.24 1.00 -35.38
C LEU A 404 -12.46 1.77 -35.93
N ARG A 405 -13.38 1.06 -36.58
CA ARG A 405 -14.63 1.59 -37.16
C ARG A 405 -15.80 0.68 -36.81
N GLY A 406 -17.02 1.25 -36.77
CA GLY A 406 -18.23 0.49 -36.48
C GLY A 406 -18.34 -0.01 -35.02
N VAL A 407 -17.55 0.58 -34.11
CA VAL A 407 -17.66 0.33 -32.67
C VAL A 407 -18.47 1.47 -32.07
N GLU A 408 -19.66 1.16 -31.58
CA GLU A 408 -20.64 2.17 -31.14
C GLU A 408 -20.67 2.36 -29.62
N THR A 409 -20.22 1.35 -28.86
CA THR A 409 -20.34 1.30 -27.39
C THR A 409 -19.02 1.04 -26.69
N ILE A 410 -18.90 1.52 -25.45
CA ILE A 410 -17.70 1.32 -24.62
C ILE A 410 -17.48 -0.16 -24.29
N GLU A 411 -18.53 -0.96 -24.12
CA GLU A 411 -18.43 -2.39 -23.83
C GLU A 411 -17.83 -3.18 -25.00
N GLN A 412 -18.21 -2.84 -26.23
CA GLN A 412 -17.59 -3.40 -27.44
C GLN A 412 -16.10 -3.02 -27.52
N ALA A 413 -15.77 -1.76 -27.23
CA ALA A 413 -14.38 -1.31 -27.19
C ALA A 413 -13.56 -2.03 -26.11
N ILE A 414 -14.09 -2.19 -24.89
CA ILE A 414 -13.42 -2.93 -23.80
C ILE A 414 -13.12 -4.36 -24.23
N ALA A 415 -14.09 -5.07 -24.80
CA ALA A 415 -13.88 -6.44 -25.26
C ALA A 415 -12.75 -6.54 -26.30
N MET A 416 -12.76 -5.67 -27.31
CA MET A 416 -11.72 -5.63 -28.34
C MET A 416 -10.34 -5.26 -27.79
N LEU A 417 -10.27 -4.31 -26.86
CA LEU A 417 -9.01 -3.87 -26.27
C LEU A 417 -8.41 -4.91 -25.33
N VAL A 418 -9.24 -5.63 -24.55
CA VAL A 418 -8.76 -6.77 -23.73
C VAL A 418 -8.29 -7.91 -24.63
N ASP A 419 -8.98 -8.18 -25.74
CA ASP A 419 -8.55 -9.19 -26.73
C ASP A 419 -7.17 -8.88 -27.28
N HIS A 420 -6.97 -7.64 -27.70
CA HIS A 420 -5.69 -7.20 -28.21
C HIS A 420 -4.61 -7.25 -27.14
N LEU A 421 -4.90 -6.75 -25.93
CA LEU A 421 -3.96 -6.76 -24.82
C LEU A 421 -3.52 -8.19 -24.45
N ALA A 422 -4.43 -9.16 -24.51
CA ALA A 422 -4.14 -10.58 -24.30
C ALA A 422 -3.35 -11.24 -25.46
N GLN A 423 -3.46 -10.71 -26.69
CA GLN A 423 -2.66 -11.16 -27.83
C GLN A 423 -1.21 -10.65 -27.74
N VAL A 424 -1.03 -9.41 -27.31
CA VAL A 424 0.30 -8.76 -27.23
C VAL A 424 1.00 -8.96 -25.89
N ASN A 425 0.30 -9.50 -24.88
CA ASN A 425 0.87 -9.86 -23.58
C ASN A 425 0.57 -11.33 -23.23
N PRO A 426 1.56 -12.23 -23.38
CA PRO A 426 1.40 -13.66 -23.09
C PRO A 426 0.97 -13.95 -21.64
N ASP A 427 1.40 -13.13 -20.67
CA ASP A 427 1.07 -13.30 -19.26
C ASP A 427 -0.43 -13.05 -19.00
N LEU A 428 -1.12 -12.37 -19.92
CA LEU A 428 -2.55 -12.07 -19.84
C LEU A 428 -3.42 -13.04 -20.65
N ARG A 429 -2.81 -13.88 -21.48
CA ARG A 429 -3.54 -14.72 -22.46
C ARG A 429 -4.44 -15.76 -21.79
N ASP A 430 -3.94 -16.44 -20.77
CA ASP A 430 -4.67 -17.51 -20.08
C ASP A 430 -5.75 -17.00 -19.13
N ASN A 431 -5.70 -15.71 -18.78
CA ASN A 431 -6.60 -15.06 -17.82
C ASN A 431 -7.51 -13.98 -18.45
N ARG A 432 -7.55 -13.89 -19.79
CA ARG A 432 -8.34 -12.91 -20.56
C ARG A 432 -9.74 -12.70 -20.00
N ARG A 433 -10.47 -13.79 -19.70
CA ARG A 433 -11.86 -13.71 -19.22
C ARG A 433 -11.96 -13.00 -17.87
N VAL A 434 -11.03 -13.27 -16.96
CA VAL A 434 -10.97 -12.63 -15.65
C VAL A 434 -10.77 -11.12 -15.79
N PHE A 435 -9.90 -10.68 -16.70
CA PHE A 435 -9.66 -9.25 -16.91
C PHE A 435 -10.83 -8.54 -17.59
N LEU A 436 -11.43 -9.19 -18.59
CA LEU A 436 -12.62 -8.68 -19.26
C LEU A 436 -13.74 -8.46 -18.24
N ASP A 437 -14.01 -9.47 -17.41
CA ASP A 437 -15.04 -9.41 -16.38
C ASP A 437 -14.72 -8.32 -15.34
N ALA A 438 -13.47 -8.20 -14.90
CA ALA A 438 -13.05 -7.18 -13.95
C ALA A 438 -13.22 -5.75 -14.48
N VAL A 439 -12.82 -5.49 -15.73
CA VAL A 439 -12.95 -4.16 -16.35
C VAL A 439 -14.41 -3.82 -16.62
N LEU A 440 -15.20 -4.76 -17.16
CA LEU A 440 -16.62 -4.55 -17.40
C LEU A 440 -17.42 -4.35 -16.10
N GLN A 441 -17.09 -5.09 -15.04
CA GLN A 441 -17.72 -4.90 -13.74
C GLN A 441 -17.40 -3.52 -13.18
N ARG A 442 -16.15 -3.06 -13.28
CA ARG A 442 -15.74 -1.73 -12.84
C ARG A 442 -16.39 -0.62 -13.66
N GLU A 443 -16.49 -0.79 -14.98
CA GLU A 443 -17.11 0.17 -15.89
C GLU A 443 -18.62 0.33 -15.62
N ARG A 444 -19.32 -0.78 -15.33
CA ARG A 444 -20.75 -0.77 -14.96
C ARG A 444 -21.01 -0.09 -13.60
N LEU A 445 -20.04 -0.19 -12.69
CA LEU A 445 -20.17 0.43 -11.37
C LEU A 445 -19.98 1.95 -11.44
N ASP A 446 -18.98 2.41 -12.19
CA ASP A 446 -18.66 3.83 -12.34
C ASP A 446 -17.69 4.03 -13.53
N SER A 447 -18.17 4.68 -14.59
CA SER A 447 -17.40 4.90 -15.83
C SER A 447 -16.43 6.06 -15.67
N THR A 448 -15.18 5.87 -16.10
CA THR A 448 -14.18 6.95 -16.07
C THR A 448 -14.07 7.59 -17.45
N PHE A 449 -14.47 8.85 -17.56
CA PHE A 449 -14.47 9.62 -18.80
C PHE A 449 -13.94 11.04 -18.54
N LEU A 450 -13.03 11.53 -19.39
CA LEU A 450 -12.61 12.93 -19.37
C LEU A 450 -13.37 13.71 -20.44
N ASP A 451 -13.79 14.92 -20.10
CA ASP A 451 -14.60 15.81 -20.95
C ASP A 451 -13.94 16.15 -22.30
N THR A 452 -12.64 15.90 -22.44
CA THR A 452 -11.87 16.02 -23.68
C THR A 452 -12.15 14.92 -24.71
N GLY A 453 -12.95 13.90 -24.36
CA GLY A 453 -13.35 12.82 -25.27
C GLY A 453 -12.50 11.55 -25.16
N ILE A 454 -11.98 11.25 -23.96
CA ILE A 454 -11.27 9.99 -23.68
C ILE A 454 -11.99 9.19 -22.59
N ALA A 455 -12.24 7.91 -22.87
CA ALA A 455 -12.72 6.95 -21.88
C ALA A 455 -11.54 6.13 -21.32
N ILE A 456 -11.59 5.81 -20.02
CA ILE A 456 -10.50 5.16 -19.29
C ILE A 456 -11.01 3.95 -18.51
N PRO A 457 -11.48 2.89 -19.20
CA PRO A 457 -11.93 1.68 -18.53
C PRO A 457 -10.73 0.97 -17.90
N HIS A 458 -10.78 0.70 -16.60
CA HIS A 458 -9.63 0.15 -15.88
C HIS A 458 -10.05 -0.81 -14.77
N ALA A 459 -9.14 -1.69 -14.40
CA ALA A 459 -9.31 -2.56 -13.23
C ALA A 459 -8.04 -2.54 -12.38
N SER A 460 -8.21 -2.41 -11.07
CA SER A 460 -7.14 -2.54 -10.09
C SER A 460 -7.26 -3.88 -9.38
N SER A 461 -6.16 -4.30 -8.74
CA SER A 461 -6.15 -5.52 -7.94
C SER A 461 -6.37 -6.80 -8.73
N VAL A 462 -5.72 -6.87 -9.88
CA VAL A 462 -5.78 -8.03 -10.76
C VAL A 462 -4.63 -8.99 -10.40
N GLU A 463 -4.96 -10.22 -10.02
CA GLU A 463 -3.96 -11.26 -9.77
C GLU A 463 -3.20 -11.63 -11.07
N GLY A 464 -1.90 -11.90 -10.94
CA GLY A 464 -1.03 -12.21 -12.08
C GLY A 464 -0.39 -10.99 -12.76
N ILE A 465 -0.84 -9.78 -12.46
CA ILE A 465 -0.27 -8.53 -12.99
C ILE A 465 0.80 -7.98 -12.04
N VAL A 466 1.98 -7.68 -12.57
CA VAL A 466 3.17 -7.28 -11.79
C VAL A 466 3.60 -5.81 -12.00
N ASP A 467 3.02 -5.15 -13.01
CA ASP A 467 3.17 -3.73 -13.39
C ASP A 467 1.91 -3.24 -14.15
N VAL A 468 1.81 -1.96 -14.50
CA VAL A 468 0.67 -1.43 -15.27
C VAL A 468 0.68 -1.99 -16.69
N GLU A 469 -0.44 -2.58 -17.10
CA GLU A 469 -0.68 -3.09 -18.45
C GLU A 469 -1.74 -2.24 -19.13
N ALA A 470 -1.37 -1.49 -20.16
CA ALA A 470 -2.26 -0.54 -20.83
C ALA A 470 -2.34 -0.75 -22.35
N VAL A 471 -3.47 -0.38 -22.94
CA VAL A 471 -3.74 -0.41 -24.37
C VAL A 471 -4.59 0.81 -24.75
N LEU A 472 -4.34 1.39 -25.91
CA LEU A 472 -5.05 2.56 -26.42
C LEU A 472 -5.78 2.21 -27.73
N GLY A 473 -7.08 2.45 -27.79
CA GLY A 473 -7.88 2.38 -29.01
C GLY A 473 -8.16 3.77 -29.58
N LEU A 474 -8.02 3.91 -30.90
CA LEU A 474 -8.30 5.13 -31.65
C LEU A 474 -9.63 4.99 -32.40
N PHE A 475 -10.60 5.84 -32.07
CA PHE A 475 -11.97 5.80 -32.59
C PHE A 475 -12.32 7.14 -33.27
N PRO A 476 -11.88 7.38 -34.51
CA PRO A 476 -12.04 8.67 -35.18
C PRO A 476 -13.51 9.10 -35.38
N GLU A 477 -14.44 8.14 -35.50
CA GLU A 477 -15.89 8.40 -35.61
C GLU A 477 -16.55 8.72 -34.24
N GLY A 478 -15.85 8.39 -33.16
CA GLY A 478 -16.29 8.45 -31.78
C GLY A 478 -17.28 7.34 -31.42
N LEU A 479 -17.14 6.78 -30.22
CA LEU A 479 -18.10 5.83 -29.64
C LEU A 479 -18.82 6.43 -28.45
N SER A 480 -19.94 5.84 -28.06
CA SER A 480 -20.69 6.29 -26.89
C SER A 480 -20.09 5.73 -25.59
N ALA A 481 -19.65 6.61 -24.69
CA ALA A 481 -19.07 6.27 -23.39
C ALA A 481 -19.49 7.25 -22.28
N GLY A 482 -19.33 6.85 -21.02
CA GLY A 482 -19.67 7.66 -19.85
C GLY A 482 -21.17 7.71 -19.52
N PRO A 483 -21.54 8.29 -18.36
CA PRO A 483 -22.91 8.31 -17.84
C PRO A 483 -23.93 8.99 -18.77
N ASP A 484 -23.49 9.96 -19.58
CA ASP A 484 -24.33 10.72 -20.52
C ASP A 484 -24.15 10.31 -21.99
N LYS A 485 -23.56 9.13 -22.26
CA LYS A 485 -23.35 8.63 -23.64
C LYS A 485 -22.56 9.58 -24.55
N ARG A 486 -21.62 10.33 -23.96
CA ARG A 486 -20.76 11.28 -24.67
C ARG A 486 -19.80 10.55 -25.63
N LYS A 487 -19.34 11.27 -26.65
CA LYS A 487 -18.43 10.69 -27.64
C LYS A 487 -17.01 10.56 -27.09
N ALA A 488 -16.51 9.34 -26.97
CA ALA A 488 -15.09 9.05 -26.78
C ALA A 488 -14.41 8.82 -28.14
N PHE A 489 -13.34 9.55 -28.40
CA PHE A 489 -12.48 9.36 -29.58
C PHE A 489 -11.25 8.52 -29.25
N LEU A 490 -10.89 8.43 -27.97
CA LEU A 490 -9.85 7.56 -27.44
C LEU A 490 -10.43 6.69 -26.33
N VAL A 491 -10.03 5.42 -26.28
CA VAL A 491 -10.27 4.55 -25.13
C VAL A 491 -8.93 4.01 -24.64
N LEU A 492 -8.51 4.42 -23.46
CA LEU A 492 -7.27 3.97 -22.84
C LEU A 492 -7.61 2.98 -21.73
N LEU A 493 -7.53 1.70 -22.05
CA LEU A 493 -7.77 0.63 -21.09
C LEU A 493 -6.48 0.31 -20.34
N PHE A 494 -6.54 0.15 -19.03
CA PHE A 494 -5.39 -0.36 -18.29
C PHE A 494 -5.74 -1.21 -17.06
N LEU A 495 -4.81 -2.10 -16.72
CA LEU A 495 -4.86 -2.99 -15.57
C LEU A 495 -3.71 -2.67 -14.63
N SER A 496 -3.95 -2.70 -13.32
CA SER A 496 -2.93 -2.41 -12.30
C SER A 496 -2.86 -3.49 -11.21
N PRO A 497 -1.67 -3.72 -10.62
CA PRO A 497 -1.42 -4.83 -9.70
C PRO A 497 -2.11 -4.70 -8.33
N LEU A 498 -2.31 -5.85 -7.66
CA LEU A 498 -2.92 -6.01 -6.31
C LEU A 498 -2.21 -5.24 -5.19
N VAL A 499 -0.89 -5.08 -5.28
CA VAL A 499 -0.09 -4.31 -4.32
C VAL A 499 0.67 -3.24 -5.09
N GLY A 500 0.13 -2.02 -5.10
CA GLY A 500 0.67 -0.91 -5.89
C GLY A 500 -0.32 0.21 -6.23
N ARG A 501 -1.30 0.53 -5.37
CA ARG A 501 -2.29 1.61 -5.62
C ARG A 501 -1.66 2.96 -6.00
N SER A 502 -0.41 3.21 -5.59
CA SER A 502 0.35 4.40 -6.01
C SER A 502 0.64 4.46 -7.51
N LEU A 503 0.82 3.32 -8.20
CA LEU A 503 1.01 3.26 -9.66
C LEU A 503 -0.31 3.52 -10.40
N HIS A 504 -1.41 2.96 -9.91
CA HIS A 504 -2.76 3.18 -10.46
C HIS A 504 -3.11 4.67 -10.51
N MET A 505 -2.94 5.36 -9.37
CA MET A 505 -3.19 6.80 -9.28
C MET A 505 -2.20 7.65 -10.09
N LYS A 506 -0.91 7.31 -10.08
CA LYS A 506 0.09 8.00 -10.91
C LYS A 506 -0.21 7.87 -12.41
N PHE A 507 -0.73 6.72 -12.85
CA PHE A 507 -1.13 6.49 -14.22
C PHE A 507 -2.33 7.34 -14.62
N LEU A 508 -3.40 7.36 -13.80
CA LEU A 508 -4.55 8.24 -14.04
C LEU A 508 -4.16 9.73 -14.08
N GLN A 509 -3.35 10.21 -13.12
CA GLN A 509 -2.87 11.59 -13.11
C GLN A 509 -2.09 11.93 -14.38
N ARG A 510 -1.29 10.99 -14.88
CA ARG A 510 -0.53 11.19 -16.11
C ARG A 510 -1.46 11.20 -17.33
N ILE A 511 -2.45 10.31 -17.40
CA ILE A 511 -3.49 10.32 -18.45
C ILE A 511 -4.20 11.68 -18.48
N ALA A 512 -4.68 12.16 -17.33
CA ALA A 512 -5.35 13.45 -17.24
C ALA A 512 -4.46 14.62 -17.67
N ARG A 513 -3.15 14.59 -17.37
CA ARG A 513 -2.22 15.64 -17.79
C ARG A 513 -1.92 15.62 -19.29
N VAL A 514 -1.82 14.44 -19.90
CA VAL A 514 -1.49 14.29 -21.33
C VAL A 514 -2.72 14.51 -22.21
N PHE A 515 -3.87 14.00 -21.79
CA PHE A 515 -5.13 14.07 -22.54
C PHE A 515 -6.10 15.12 -21.99
N GLY A 516 -5.59 16.06 -21.20
CA GLY A 516 -6.36 17.20 -20.65
C GLY A 516 -6.69 18.28 -21.68
N ASP A 517 -6.14 18.17 -22.90
CA ASP A 517 -6.43 19.03 -24.04
C ASP A 517 -7.18 18.26 -25.13
N GLU A 518 -8.32 18.78 -25.59
CA GLU A 518 -9.13 18.17 -26.64
C GLU A 518 -8.37 18.10 -27.98
N THR A 519 -7.53 19.10 -28.28
CA THR A 519 -6.74 19.13 -29.54
C THR A 519 -5.84 17.90 -29.61
N THR A 520 -5.11 17.64 -28.53
CA THR A 520 -4.26 16.46 -28.38
C THR A 520 -5.04 15.15 -28.54
N VAL A 521 -6.23 15.03 -27.93
CA VAL A 521 -7.10 13.84 -28.07
C VAL A 521 -7.49 13.63 -29.53
N ARG A 522 -7.90 14.69 -30.23
CA ARG A 522 -8.30 14.62 -31.65
C ARG A 522 -7.14 14.22 -32.54
N GLU A 523 -6.00 14.88 -32.41
CA GLU A 523 -4.81 14.57 -33.22
C GLU A 523 -4.39 13.11 -33.11
N ILE A 524 -4.37 12.57 -31.89
CA ILE A 524 -4.03 11.16 -31.66
C ILE A 524 -5.12 10.23 -32.20
N ALA A 525 -6.41 10.57 -32.05
CA ALA A 525 -7.52 9.75 -32.56
C ALA A 525 -7.53 9.60 -34.09
N PHE A 526 -6.99 10.58 -34.84
CA PHE A 526 -6.90 10.55 -36.31
C PHE A 526 -5.60 9.94 -36.86
N CYS A 527 -4.69 9.47 -35.99
CA CYS A 527 -3.51 8.73 -36.42
C CYS A 527 -3.90 7.44 -37.17
N LYS A 528 -3.22 7.15 -38.27
CA LYS A 528 -3.54 6.00 -39.14
C LYS A 528 -2.95 4.70 -38.61
N THR A 529 -1.86 4.78 -37.86
CA THR A 529 -1.17 3.61 -37.29
C THR A 529 -0.87 3.82 -35.81
N GLY A 530 -0.67 2.72 -35.08
CA GLY A 530 -0.22 2.77 -33.69
C GLY A 530 1.16 3.43 -33.53
N ALA A 531 2.02 3.35 -34.55
CA ALA A 531 3.32 4.00 -34.56
C ALA A 531 3.20 5.53 -34.61
N ASP A 532 2.35 6.06 -35.50
CA ASP A 532 2.10 7.51 -35.60
C ASP A 532 1.55 8.07 -34.28
N ALA A 533 0.61 7.35 -33.67
CA ALA A 533 0.00 7.73 -32.40
C ALA A 533 1.01 7.68 -31.24
N HIS A 534 1.87 6.67 -31.20
CA HIS A 534 2.92 6.55 -30.21
C HIS A 534 3.97 7.67 -30.32
N GLU A 535 4.37 8.05 -31.54
CA GLU A 535 5.28 9.17 -31.78
C GLU A 535 4.65 10.49 -31.35
N ARG A 536 3.37 10.72 -31.69
CA ARG A 536 2.63 11.91 -31.25
C ARG A 536 2.54 11.99 -29.72
N LEU A 537 2.25 10.86 -29.07
CA LEU A 537 2.20 10.77 -27.61
C LEU A 537 3.54 11.17 -26.98
N ARG A 538 4.68 10.68 -27.51
CA ARG A 538 6.01 11.10 -27.03
C ARG A 538 6.27 12.60 -27.22
N ALA A 539 5.85 13.16 -28.35
CA ALA A 539 6.03 14.58 -28.65
C ALA A 539 5.27 15.47 -27.64
N VAL A 540 4.00 15.15 -27.37
CA VAL A 540 3.18 15.82 -26.36
C VAL A 540 3.82 15.73 -24.98
N GLU A 541 4.27 14.53 -24.60
CA GLU A 541 4.89 14.33 -23.29
C GLU A 541 6.23 15.04 -23.09
N SER A 542 6.96 15.28 -24.19
CA SER A 542 8.22 16.03 -24.18
C SER A 542 7.99 17.53 -24.01
N GLY A 543 6.87 18.06 -24.54
CA GLY A 543 6.46 19.46 -24.34
C GLY A 543 5.88 19.75 -22.96
N LEU A 544 5.54 18.72 -22.17
CA LEU A 544 5.01 18.82 -20.80
C LEU A 544 6.08 18.77 -19.70
N ARG A 545 7.35 18.57 -20.08
CA ARG A 545 8.50 18.42 -19.17
C ARG A 545 9.06 19.74 -18.68
#